data_AF-A0A7Y7QZL0-F1
#
_entry.id   AF-A0A7Y7QZL0-F1
#
_cell.length_a   1.000
_cell.length_b   1.000
_cell.length_c   1.000
_cell.angle_alpha   90.00
_cell.angle_beta   90.00
_cell.angle_gamma   90.00
#
_symmetry.space_group_name_H-M   'P 1'
#
loop_
_entity.id
_entity.type
_entity.pdbx_description
1 polymer ?
#
loop_
_entity_poly.entity_id
_entity_poly.type
_entity_poly.pdbx_seq_one_letter_code
_entity_poly.pdbx_strand_id
1 'polypeptide(L)' 'MMTDIEQLSAEQWCERIQSLSDRDVIALYEREEGRGPIADVAADEMERRNLDY' A
#
# COMPACT_ATOMS: atom_id res chain seq x y z
N MET A 1 -6.08 -11.01 21.67
CA MET A 1 -6.58 -9.91 20.81
C MET A 1 -5.50 -9.57 19.82
N MET A 2 -5.90 -9.45 18.54
CA MET A 2 -5.16 -8.96 17.36
C MET A 2 -4.08 -9.86 16.75
N THR A 3 -4.50 -10.79 15.88
CA THR A 3 -3.75 -11.12 14.66
C THR A 3 -4.73 -11.36 13.50
N ASP A 4 -5.71 -10.48 13.33
CA ASP A 4 -6.54 -10.41 12.11
C ASP A 4 -5.81 -9.57 11.04
N ILE A 5 -4.52 -9.86 10.82
CA ILE A 5 -3.95 -9.67 9.48
C ILE A 5 -4.24 -10.98 8.73
N GLU A 6 -5.52 -11.38 8.76
CA GLU A 6 -6.05 -12.29 7.77
C GLU A 6 -5.72 -11.67 6.41
N GLN A 7 -5.27 -12.52 5.49
CA GLN A 7 -4.84 -12.15 4.14
C GLN A 7 -5.88 -11.24 3.47
N LEU A 8 -5.73 -9.93 3.63
CA LEU A 8 -6.51 -8.97 2.86
C LEU A 8 -6.20 -9.24 1.39
N SER A 9 -7.24 -9.40 0.58
CA SER A 9 -7.07 -9.54 -0.87
C SER A 9 -6.39 -8.28 -1.42
N ALA A 10 -5.80 -8.38 -2.61
CA ALA A 10 -5.22 -7.21 -3.28
C ALA A 10 -6.23 -6.05 -3.39
N GLU A 11 -7.51 -6.37 -3.64
CA GLU A 11 -8.60 -5.39 -3.71
C GLU A 11 -8.84 -4.67 -2.37
N GLN A 12 -8.79 -5.38 -1.24
CA GLN A 12 -8.93 -4.78 0.08
C GLN A 12 -7.72 -3.91 0.45
N TRP A 13 -6.52 -4.30 0.01
CA TRP A 13 -5.34 -3.44 0.11
C TRP A 13 -5.49 -2.19 -0.75
N CYS A 14 -6.02 -2.29 -1.97
CA CYS A 14 -6.29 -1.14 -2.82
C CYS A 14 -7.22 -0.13 -2.14
N GLU A 15 -8.38 -0.57 -1.64
CA GLU A 15 -9.33 0.32 -0.95
C GLU A 15 -8.69 1.01 0.26
N ARG A 16 -7.90 0.25 1.03
CA ARG A 16 -7.20 0.78 2.20
C ARG A 16 -6.15 1.81 1.81
N ILE A 17 -5.28 1.49 0.86
CA ILE A 17 -4.18 2.33 0.40
C ILE A 17 -4.71 3.60 -0.29
N GLN A 18 -5.81 3.51 -1.05
CA GLN A 18 -6.48 4.67 -1.64
C GLN A 18 -6.99 5.67 -0.59
N SER A 19 -7.34 5.20 0.61
CA SER A 19 -7.74 6.09 1.71
C SER A 19 -6.56 6.73 2.46
N LEU A 20 -5.33 6.25 2.23
CA LEU A 20 -4.12 6.76 2.89
C LEU A 20 -3.68 8.11 2.30
N SER A 21 -2.98 8.89 3.12
CA SER A 21 -2.30 10.09 2.64
C SER A 21 -1.08 9.71 1.77
N ASP A 22 -0.66 10.61 0.89
CA ASP A 22 0.50 10.37 0.01
C ASP A 22 1.74 9.94 0.79
N ARG A 23 1.98 10.59 1.95
CA ARG A 23 3.08 10.26 2.86
C ARG A 23 2.98 8.84 3.39
N ASP A 24 1.78 8.39 3.73
CA ASP A 24 1.57 7.04 4.28
C ASP A 24 1.69 5.97 3.19
N VAL A 25 1.30 6.27 1.94
CA VAL A 25 1.52 5.37 0.80
C VAL A 25 3.02 5.19 0.53
N ILE A 26 3.79 6.28 0.49
CA ILE A 26 5.25 6.24 0.34
C ILE A 26 5.90 5.43 1.46
N ALA A 27 5.56 5.75 2.71
CA ALA A 27 6.11 5.05 3.87
C ALA A 27 5.75 3.55 3.88
N LEU A 28 4.58 3.17 3.35
CA LEU A 28 4.17 1.78 3.22
C LEU A 28 5.03 1.05 2.18
N TYR A 29 5.26 1.66 1.01
CA TYR A 29 6.13 1.08 -0.01
C TYR A 29 7.57 0.91 0.48
N GLU A 30 8.13 1.95 1.12
CA GLU A 30 9.48 1.92 1.70
C GLU A 30 9.63 0.84 2.77
N ARG A 31 8.60 0.68 3.62
CA ARG A 31 8.58 -0.34 4.69
C ARG A 31 8.66 -1.76 4.15
N GLU A 32 8.01 -2.03 3.02
CA GLU A 32 8.03 -3.33 2.35
C GLU A 32 9.26 -3.48 1.44
N GLU A 33 10.21 -2.54 1.49
CA GLU A 33 11.42 -2.52 0.65
C GLU A 33 11.11 -2.60 -0.86
N GLY A 34 9.94 -2.09 -1.26
CA GLY A 34 9.45 -2.17 -2.64
C GLY A 34 9.16 -3.59 -3.12
N ARG A 35 8.86 -4.54 -2.21
CA ARG A 35 8.60 -5.94 -2.57
C ARG A 35 7.31 -6.48 -1.96
N GLY A 36 6.64 -7.32 -2.75
CA GLY A 36 5.47 -8.06 -2.30
C GLY A 36 4.16 -7.35 -2.61
N PRO A 37 3.02 -8.03 -2.35
CA PRO A 37 1.72 -7.60 -2.85
C PRO A 37 1.29 -6.23 -2.32
N ILE A 38 1.71 -5.86 -1.11
CA ILE A 38 1.40 -4.55 -0.51
C ILE A 38 2.20 -3.45 -1.19
N ALA A 39 3.49 -3.70 -1.47
CA ALA A 39 4.34 -2.76 -2.19
C ALA A 39 3.86 -2.56 -3.63
N ASP A 40 3.41 -3.63 -4.31
CA ASP A 40 2.85 -3.54 -5.67
C ASP A 40 1.60 -2.64 -5.69
N VAL A 41 0.68 -2.81 -4.74
CA VAL A 41 -0.51 -1.94 -4.64
C VAL A 41 -0.14 -0.50 -4.27
N ALA A 42 0.84 -0.30 -3.39
CA ALA A 42 1.34 1.03 -3.07
C ALA A 42 1.98 1.69 -4.31
N ALA A 43 2.69 0.92 -5.14
CA ALA A 43 3.29 1.37 -6.39
C ALA A 43 2.27 1.87 -7.39
N ASP A 44 1.23 1.08 -7.62
CA ASP A 44 0.13 1.45 -8.50
C ASP A 44 -0.55 2.74 -8.02
N GLU A 45 -0.76 2.90 -6.70
CA GLU A 45 -1.39 4.10 -6.16
C GLU A 45 -0.49 5.35 -6.27
N MET A 46 0.81 5.19 -6.06
CA MET A 46 1.78 6.27 -6.21
C MET A 46 1.92 6.71 -7.67
N GLU A 47 1.93 5.77 -8.63
CA GLU A 47 1.87 6.09 -10.06
C GLU A 47 0.58 6.83 -10.39
N ARG A 48 -0.57 6.37 -9.89
CA ARG A 48 -1.88 7.02 -10.11
C ARG A 48 -1.93 8.45 -9.58
N ARG A 49 -1.25 8.72 -8.46
CA ARG A 49 -1.18 10.06 -7.83
C ARG A 49 -0.02 10.92 -8.35
N ASN A 50 0.82 10.37 -9.23
CA ASN A 50 2.04 11.02 -9.71
C ASN A 50 2.95 11.45 -8.55
N LEU A 51 3.15 10.54 -7.59
CA LEU A 51 4.08 10.71 -6.48
C LEU A 51 5.49 10.34 -6.96
N ASP A 52 6.46 11.21 -6.68
CA ASP A 52 7.86 10.95 -6.99
C ASP A 52 8.36 9.88 -6.02
N TYR A 53 8.74 8.73 -6.56
CA TYR A 53 9.09 7.51 -5.82
C TYR A 53 10.50 7.55 -5.26
#